data_AF-A0A543KBK4-F1
#
_entry.id   AF-A0A543KBK4-F1
#
_cell.length_a   1.000
_cell.length_b   1.000
_cell.length_c   1.000
_cell.angle_alpha   90.00
_cell.angle_beta   90.00
_cell.angle_gamma   90.00
#
_symmetry.space_group_name_H-M   'P 1'
#
loop_
_entity.id
_entity.type
_entity.pdbx_description
1 polymer ?
#
loop_
_entity_poly.entity_id
_entity_poly.type
_entity_poly.pdbx_seq_one_letter_code
_entity_poly.pdbx_strand_id
1 'polypeptide(L)'
;MYLRVSKSGNRSYLQIVEGYRDDSGRVKQRVVANLGRLDQLGEKDVSALIHGLQRAVGLPEALPQAPKFDAAKAFGDVWLLHQLWHELGLADAVRRALRSSRRQFDAEALVRAMVFNRLTEPTSKLGVVEWLRHETSMPGIDPDTPTLTLWARILADFEG
;
A
#
# COMPACT_ATOMS: atom_id res chain seq x y z
N MET A 1 -20.13 1.87 32.37
CA MET A 1 -19.67 3.28 32.49
C MET A 1 -19.29 3.79 31.12
N TYR A 2 -19.41 5.09 30.84
CA TYR A 2 -19.01 5.69 29.57
C TYR A 2 -18.60 7.16 29.76
N LEU A 3 -17.88 7.73 28.79
CA LEU A 3 -17.52 9.14 28.78
C LEU A 3 -18.67 9.99 28.21
N ARG A 4 -19.00 11.09 28.90
CA ARG A 4 -20.01 12.06 28.48
C ARG A 4 -19.38 13.45 28.46
N VAL A 5 -19.67 14.22 27.42
CA VAL A 5 -19.41 15.67 27.42
C VAL A 5 -20.66 16.39 27.92
N SER A 6 -20.51 17.19 28.98
CA SER A 6 -21.59 18.02 29.53
C SER A 6 -21.29 19.50 29.28
N LYS A 7 -22.32 20.27 28.89
CA LYS A 7 -22.20 21.71 28.63
C LYS A 7 -22.79 22.51 29.79
N SER A 8 -22.09 23.57 30.20
CA SER A 8 -22.56 24.53 31.21
C SER A 8 -22.17 25.94 30.77
N GLY A 9 -23.14 26.71 30.30
CA GLY A 9 -22.90 28.00 29.65
C GLY A 9 -21.98 27.84 28.43
N ASN A 10 -20.91 28.62 28.38
CA ASN A 10 -19.92 28.55 27.30
C ASN A 10 -18.78 27.53 27.54
N ARG A 11 -18.92 26.62 28.51
CA ARG A 11 -17.89 25.64 28.87
C ARG A 11 -18.38 24.21 28.68
N SER A 12 -17.47 23.32 28.29
CA SER A 12 -17.72 21.88 28.17
C SER A 12 -16.82 21.10 29.14
N TYR A 13 -17.36 20.06 29.76
CA TYR A 13 -16.68 19.23 30.74
C TYR A 13 -16.73 17.77 30.32
N LEU A 14 -15.63 17.04 30.53
CA LEU A 14 -15.57 15.60 30.31
C LEU A 14 -15.89 14.86 31.60
N GLN A 15 -16.85 13.94 31.57
CA GLN A 15 -17.32 13.22 32.75
C GLN A 15 -17.36 11.71 32.50
N ILE A 16 -17.09 10.93 33.53
CA ILE A 16 -17.36 9.49 33.55
C ILE A 16 -18.73 9.28 34.18
N VAL A 17 -19.62 8.62 33.45
CA VAL A 17 -21.00 8.37 33.88
C VAL A 17 -21.25 6.87 34.00
N GLU A 18 -22.01 6.48 35.01
CA GLU A 18 -22.46 5.12 35.24
C GLU A 18 -23.98 5.05 35.24
N GLY A 19 -24.53 4.04 34.57
CA GLY A 19 -25.93 3.68 34.71
C GLY A 19 -26.11 2.71 35.87
N TYR A 20 -27.07 2.96 36.74
CA TYR A 20 -27.44 2.10 37.87
C TYR A 20 -28.96 1.96 37.96
N ARG A 21 -29.45 0.95 38.69
CA ARG A 21 -30.89 0.82 39.00
C ARG A 21 -31.12 1.28 40.43
N ASP A 22 -32.17 2.06 40.65
CA ASP A 22 -32.60 2.41 42.00
C ASP A 22 -33.40 1.27 42.65
N ASP A 23 -33.72 1.43 43.94
CA ASP A 23 -34.47 0.43 44.72
C ASP A 23 -35.88 0.16 44.16
N SER A 24 -36.39 1.05 43.29
CA SER A 24 -37.66 0.88 42.57
C SER A 24 -37.51 0.21 41.19
N GLY A 25 -36.31 -0.26 40.85
CA GLY A 25 -35.98 -0.91 39.58
C GLY A 25 -35.83 0.05 38.39
N ARG A 26 -35.89 1.37 38.60
CA ARG A 26 -35.76 2.35 37.52
C ARG A 26 -34.30 2.58 37.16
N VAL A 27 -34.01 2.63 35.86
CA VAL A 27 -32.66 2.92 35.36
C VAL A 27 -32.38 4.41 35.50
N LYS A 28 -31.31 4.75 36.23
CA LYS A 28 -30.82 6.10 36.45
C LYS A 28 -29.35 6.21 36.06
N GLN A 29 -28.87 7.44 35.90
CA GLN A 29 -27.48 7.74 35.63
C GLN A 29 -26.90 8.56 36.78
N ARG A 30 -25.64 8.31 37.13
CA ARG A 30 -24.87 9.14 38.06
C ARG A 30 -23.51 9.48 37.45
N VAL A 31 -23.03 10.68 37.75
CA VAL A 31 -21.65 11.07 37.43
C VAL A 31 -20.73 10.41 38.45
N VAL A 32 -19.79 9.60 37.97
CA VAL A 32 -18.78 8.92 38.81
C VAL A 32 -17.58 9.83 39.01
N ALA A 33 -17.15 10.52 37.96
CA ALA A 33 -16.02 11.44 38.02
C ALA A 33 -16.19 12.59 37.02
N ASN A 34 -15.68 13.76 37.38
CA ASN A 34 -15.52 14.89 36.47
C ASN A 34 -14.02 15.02 36.15
N LEU A 35 -13.66 14.84 34.89
CA LEU A 35 -12.28 14.88 34.39
C LEU A 35 -11.81 16.32 34.08
N GLY A 36 -12.68 17.31 34.29
CA GLY A 36 -12.36 18.71 34.11
C GLY A 36 -12.88 19.28 32.79
N ARG A 37 -12.38 20.47 32.46
CA ARG A 37 -12.78 21.26 31.30
C ARG A 37 -12.19 20.67 30.03
N LEU A 38 -13.03 20.39 29.04
CA LEU A 38 -12.62 19.79 27.78
C LEU A 38 -11.63 20.67 27.01
N ASP A 39 -11.77 22.00 27.10
CA ASP A 39 -10.87 22.96 26.44
C ASP A 39 -9.50 23.10 27.12
N GLN A 40 -9.33 22.54 28.32
CA GLN A 40 -8.06 22.53 29.06
C GLN A 40 -7.35 21.18 29.01
N LEU A 41 -8.03 20.14 28.50
CA LEU A 41 -7.47 18.80 28.36
C LEU A 41 -6.71 18.74 27.02
N GLY A 42 -5.38 18.73 27.11
CA GLY A 42 -4.53 18.56 25.94
C GLY A 42 -4.46 17.11 25.47
N GLU A 43 -3.94 16.90 24.26
CA GLU A 43 -3.69 15.56 23.71
C GLU A 43 -2.83 14.70 24.64
N LYS A 44 -1.84 15.30 25.31
CA LYS A 44 -0.98 14.62 26.28
C LYS A 44 -1.73 14.12 27.52
N ASP A 45 -2.63 14.93 28.08
CA ASP A 45 -3.39 14.58 29.29
C ASP A 45 -4.36 13.44 29.01
N VAL A 46 -5.05 13.51 27.87
CA VAL A 46 -5.98 12.46 27.42
C VAL A 46 -5.23 11.18 27.09
N SER A 47 -4.09 11.27 26.41
CA SER A 47 -3.26 10.10 26.09
C SER A 47 -2.74 9.41 27.35
N ALA A 48 -2.27 10.18 28.35
CA ALA A 48 -1.83 9.63 29.63
C ALA A 48 -2.98 8.90 30.36
N LEU A 49 -4.20 9.43 30.32
CA LEU A 49 -5.39 8.78 30.86
C LEU A 49 -5.70 7.46 30.14
N ILE A 50 -5.67 7.46 28.80
CA ILE A 50 -5.91 6.26 27.98
C ILE A 50 -4.88 5.19 28.32
N HIS A 51 -3.59 5.54 28.36
CA HIS A 51 -2.52 4.60 28.71
C HIS A 51 -2.64 4.07 30.13
N GLY A 52 -3.00 4.91 31.09
CA GLY A 52 -3.28 4.49 32.47
C GLY A 52 -4.44 3.49 32.55
N LEU A 53 -5.53 3.73 31.82
CA LEU A 53 -6.67 2.83 31.74
C LEU A 53 -6.29 1.50 31.07
N GLN A 54 -5.58 1.53 29.94
CA GLN A 54 -5.10 0.34 29.25
C GLN A 54 -4.22 -0.51 30.17
N ARG A 55 -3.27 0.11 30.88
CA ARG A 55 -2.40 -0.57 31.85
C ARG A 55 -3.19 -1.21 32.99
N ALA A 56 -4.21 -0.52 33.51
CA ALA A 56 -5.03 -1.03 34.61
C ALA A 56 -5.84 -2.29 34.24
N VAL A 57 -6.23 -2.44 32.97
CA VAL A 57 -6.97 -3.61 32.48
C VAL A 57 -6.09 -4.64 31.74
N GLY A 58 -4.78 -4.44 31.70
CA GLY A 58 -3.84 -5.34 31.01
C GLY A 58 -3.92 -5.28 29.48
N LEU A 59 -4.46 -4.18 28.92
CA LEU A 59 -4.46 -3.97 27.47
C LEU A 59 -3.10 -3.42 26.99
N PRO A 60 -2.65 -3.80 25.79
CA PRO A 60 -1.45 -3.24 25.20
C PRO A 60 -1.60 -1.72 24.96
N GLU A 61 -0.50 -0.99 25.17
CA GLU A 61 -0.43 0.49 25.12
C GLU A 61 -0.74 1.04 23.72
N ALA A 62 -0.47 0.26 22.68
CA ALA A 62 -0.86 0.54 21.31
C ALA A 62 -1.88 -0.51 20.83
N LEU A 63 -3.04 -0.04 20.38
CA LEU A 63 -3.86 -0.86 19.48
C LEU A 63 -3.04 -1.06 18.20
N PRO A 64 -2.83 -2.30 17.72
CA PRO A 64 -2.10 -2.51 16.48
C PRO A 64 -2.81 -1.74 15.35
N GLN A 65 -2.07 -0.90 14.63
CA GLN A 65 -2.61 -0.27 13.43
C GLN A 65 -3.08 -1.37 12.48
N ALA A 66 -4.23 -1.16 11.84
CA ALA A 66 -4.69 -2.08 10.80
C ALA A 66 -3.60 -2.21 9.73
N PRO A 67 -3.32 -3.43 9.23
CA PRO A 67 -2.34 -3.61 8.17
C PRO A 67 -2.74 -2.77 6.96
N LYS A 68 -1.79 -1.97 6.46
CA LYS A 68 -1.95 -1.26 5.19
C LYS A 68 -1.39 -2.17 4.09
N PHE A 69 -2.22 -2.49 3.11
CA PHE A 69 -1.77 -3.19 1.91
C PHE A 69 -1.17 -2.15 0.97
N ASP A 70 0.09 -2.35 0.60
CA ASP A 70 0.74 -1.57 -0.44
C ASP A 70 0.66 -2.32 -1.77
N ALA A 71 0.73 -1.59 -2.88
CA ALA A 71 0.73 -2.20 -4.20
C ALA A 71 2.05 -2.95 -4.42
N ALA A 72 1.95 -4.22 -4.79
CA ALA A 72 3.09 -5.04 -5.18
C ALA A 72 3.07 -5.29 -6.69
N LYS A 73 4.25 -5.28 -7.32
CA LYS A 73 4.40 -5.62 -8.73
C LYS A 73 4.12 -7.11 -8.97
N ALA A 74 3.51 -7.44 -10.10
CA ALA A 74 3.42 -8.81 -10.58
C ALA A 74 4.82 -9.36 -10.87
N PHE A 75 5.04 -10.64 -10.52
CA PHE A 75 6.34 -11.31 -10.65
C PHE A 75 6.22 -12.79 -11.01
N GLY A 76 5.25 -13.51 -10.44
CA GLY A 76 5.18 -14.97 -10.54
C GLY A 76 4.96 -15.48 -11.96
N ASP A 77 4.06 -14.84 -12.71
CA ASP A 77 3.76 -15.12 -14.10
C ASP A 77 4.95 -14.84 -15.03
N VAL A 78 5.54 -13.65 -14.92
CA VAL A 78 6.70 -13.26 -15.72
C VAL A 78 7.96 -14.05 -15.37
N TRP A 79 8.11 -14.49 -14.12
CA TRP A 79 9.20 -15.37 -13.72
C TRP A 79 9.05 -16.77 -14.33
N LEU A 80 7.85 -17.35 -14.29
CA LEU A 80 7.58 -18.64 -14.94
C LEU A 80 7.86 -18.57 -16.44
N LEU A 81 7.34 -17.54 -17.10
CA LEU A 81 7.60 -17.31 -18.52
C LEU A 81 9.10 -17.12 -18.79
N HIS A 82 9.82 -16.45 -17.90
CA HIS A 82 11.27 -16.28 -18.00
C HIS A 82 12.00 -17.63 -17.97
N GLN A 83 11.69 -18.51 -17.02
CA GLN A 83 12.30 -19.84 -16.97
C GLN A 83 12.00 -20.64 -18.24
N LEU A 84 10.74 -20.70 -18.66
CA LEU A 84 10.34 -21.42 -19.89
C LEU A 84 11.05 -20.86 -21.12
N TRP A 85 11.17 -19.54 -21.23
CA TRP A 85 11.86 -18.89 -22.33
C TRP A 85 13.32 -19.32 -22.46
N HIS A 86 13.99 -19.51 -21.32
CA HIS A 86 15.38 -19.98 -21.27
C HIS A 86 15.49 -21.50 -21.47
N GLU A 87 14.63 -22.30 -20.82
CA GLU A 87 14.62 -23.76 -20.95
C GLU A 87 14.32 -24.22 -22.38
N LEU A 88 13.44 -23.51 -23.09
CA LEU A 88 13.14 -23.76 -24.50
C LEU A 88 14.22 -23.23 -25.46
N GLY A 89 15.26 -22.56 -24.96
CA GLY A 89 16.33 -21.97 -25.76
C GLY A 89 15.90 -20.78 -26.62
N LEU A 90 14.75 -20.16 -26.32
CA LEU A 90 14.22 -19.03 -27.09
C LEU A 90 15.12 -17.79 -26.95
N ALA A 91 15.70 -17.57 -25.77
CA ALA A 91 16.66 -16.48 -25.56
C ALA A 91 17.82 -16.54 -26.57
N ASP A 92 18.45 -17.70 -26.72
CA ASP A 92 19.59 -17.87 -27.61
C ASP A 92 19.19 -17.92 -29.09
N ALA A 93 18.00 -18.44 -29.39
CA ALA A 93 17.44 -18.37 -30.74
C ALA A 93 17.22 -16.92 -31.18
N VAL A 94 16.58 -16.11 -30.33
CA VAL A 94 16.28 -14.70 -30.61
C VAL A 94 17.58 -13.88 -30.70
N ARG A 95 18.52 -14.06 -29.77
CA ARG A 95 19.84 -13.38 -29.84
C ARG A 95 20.58 -13.67 -31.13
N ARG A 96 20.57 -14.92 -31.59
CA ARG A 96 21.20 -15.32 -32.86
C ARG A 96 20.48 -14.72 -34.07
N ALA A 97 19.15 -14.80 -34.12
CA ALA A 97 18.36 -14.27 -35.22
C ALA A 97 18.48 -12.73 -35.33
N LEU A 98 18.58 -12.06 -34.19
CA LEU A 98 18.69 -10.62 -34.09
C LEU A 98 20.13 -10.13 -33.97
N ARG A 99 21.13 -10.95 -34.28
CA ARG A 99 22.54 -10.55 -34.15
C ARG A 99 22.87 -9.41 -35.12
N SER A 100 23.31 -8.27 -34.59
CA SER A 100 23.72 -7.11 -35.38
C SER A 100 24.88 -6.39 -34.70
N SER A 101 25.93 -6.08 -35.46
CA SER A 101 27.15 -5.42 -34.96
C SER A 101 26.96 -3.92 -34.64
N ARG A 102 25.82 -3.32 -35.02
CA ARG A 102 25.55 -1.88 -34.85
C ARG A 102 24.55 -1.56 -33.74
N ARG A 103 24.07 -2.55 -32.99
CA ARG A 103 22.99 -2.32 -32.02
C ARG A 103 23.53 -1.90 -30.66
N GLN A 104 22.96 -0.82 -30.11
CA GLN A 104 23.33 -0.26 -28.81
C GLN A 104 22.41 -0.73 -27.66
N PHE A 105 21.49 -1.66 -27.94
CA PHE A 105 20.46 -2.09 -27.01
C PHE A 105 20.20 -3.60 -27.08
N ASP A 106 19.69 -4.16 -25.98
CA ASP A 106 19.35 -5.59 -25.89
C ASP A 106 18.01 -5.89 -26.59
N ALA A 107 18.08 -6.29 -27.85
CA ALA A 107 16.91 -6.61 -28.64
C ALA A 107 16.17 -7.87 -28.16
N GLU A 108 16.88 -8.82 -27.54
CA GLU A 108 16.24 -10.02 -27.02
C GLU A 108 15.39 -9.69 -25.79
N ALA A 109 15.91 -8.85 -24.89
CA ALA A 109 15.14 -8.35 -23.75
C ALA A 109 13.85 -7.64 -24.17
N LEU A 110 13.90 -6.79 -25.22
CA LEU A 110 12.71 -6.09 -25.74
C LEU A 110 11.68 -7.05 -26.32
N VAL A 111 12.12 -8.03 -27.12
CA VAL A 111 11.22 -9.05 -27.68
C VAL A 111 10.59 -9.88 -26.56
N ARG A 112 11.39 -10.31 -25.59
CA ARG A 112 10.91 -11.07 -24.44
C ARG A 112 9.86 -10.28 -23.65
N ALA A 113 10.11 -8.99 -23.37
CA ALA A 113 9.15 -8.12 -22.70
C ALA A 113 7.84 -7.97 -23.47
N MET A 114 7.88 -7.75 -24.79
CA MET A 114 6.68 -7.66 -25.62
C MET A 114 5.89 -8.96 -25.65
N VAL A 115 6.57 -10.11 -25.73
CA VAL A 115 5.91 -11.43 -25.71
C VAL A 115 5.26 -11.66 -24.35
N PHE A 116 5.95 -11.35 -23.25
CA PHE A 116 5.43 -11.59 -21.91
C PHE A 116 4.23 -10.70 -21.64
N ASN A 117 4.33 -9.40 -21.96
CA ASN A 117 3.20 -8.49 -21.90
C ASN A 117 1.99 -9.03 -22.68
N ARG A 118 2.21 -9.57 -23.90
CA ARG A 118 1.14 -10.16 -24.70
C ARG A 118 0.49 -11.40 -24.07
N LEU A 119 1.21 -12.12 -23.21
CA LEU A 119 0.72 -13.33 -22.55
C LEU A 119 0.05 -13.04 -21.20
N THR A 120 0.49 -12.00 -20.50
CA THR A 120 0.05 -11.70 -19.13
C THR A 120 -0.93 -10.54 -19.06
N GLU A 121 -0.61 -9.41 -19.70
CA GLU A 121 -1.38 -8.15 -19.62
C GLU A 121 -1.28 -7.39 -20.95
N PRO A 122 -2.05 -7.78 -21.98
CA PRO A 122 -1.86 -7.27 -23.34
C PRO A 122 -2.17 -5.77 -23.44
N THR A 123 -1.15 -4.95 -23.71
CA THR A 123 -1.31 -3.50 -23.88
C THR A 123 -0.72 -2.99 -25.20
N SER A 124 -0.82 -1.68 -25.44
CA SER A 124 -0.14 -1.02 -26.57
C SER A 124 1.38 -1.06 -26.39
N LYS A 125 2.14 -0.79 -27.46
CA LYS A 125 3.62 -0.78 -27.37
C LYS A 125 4.13 0.22 -26.32
N LEU A 126 3.52 1.40 -26.22
CA LEU A 126 3.78 2.36 -25.16
C LEU A 126 3.36 1.83 -23.79
N GLY A 127 2.21 1.16 -23.72
CA GLY A 127 1.73 0.48 -22.50
C GLY A 127 2.70 -0.55 -21.93
N VAL A 128 3.51 -1.22 -22.78
CA VAL A 128 4.53 -2.16 -22.30
C VAL A 128 5.59 -1.45 -21.45
N VAL A 129 5.94 -0.20 -21.76
CA VAL A 129 6.91 0.58 -20.98
C VAL A 129 6.36 0.89 -19.60
N GLU A 130 5.12 1.36 -19.53
CA GLU A 130 4.42 1.64 -18.26
C GLU A 130 4.26 0.36 -17.43
N TRP A 131 3.87 -0.74 -18.07
CA TRP A 131 3.75 -2.06 -17.45
C TRP A 131 5.06 -2.52 -16.80
N LEU A 132 6.19 -2.39 -17.49
CA LEU A 132 7.51 -2.72 -16.92
C LEU A 132 7.93 -1.78 -15.77
N ARG A 133 7.51 -0.50 -15.82
CA ARG A 133 7.87 0.49 -14.80
C ARG A 133 7.05 0.35 -13.53
N HIS A 134 5.75 0.12 -13.65
CA HIS A 134 4.82 0.30 -12.55
C HIS A 134 4.13 -1.00 -12.12
N GLU A 135 3.88 -1.92 -13.04
CA GLU A 135 2.98 -3.04 -12.79
C GLU A 135 3.72 -4.36 -12.58
N THR A 136 4.88 -4.54 -13.21
CA THR A 136 5.62 -5.81 -13.23
C THR A 136 7.09 -5.65 -12.84
N SER A 137 7.65 -6.69 -12.23
CA SER A 137 9.10 -6.87 -12.09
C SER A 137 9.53 -8.08 -12.93
N MET A 138 10.27 -7.83 -14.02
CA MET A 138 10.67 -8.88 -14.95
C MET A 138 12.14 -9.27 -14.75
N PRO A 139 12.47 -10.57 -14.62
CA PRO A 139 13.86 -10.99 -14.46
C PRO A 139 14.75 -10.58 -15.64
N GLY A 140 15.94 -10.05 -15.31
CA GLY A 140 16.94 -9.65 -16.29
C GLY A 140 16.56 -8.42 -17.12
N ILE A 141 15.56 -7.65 -16.71
CA ILE A 141 15.21 -6.36 -17.30
C ILE A 141 15.13 -5.32 -16.18
N ASP A 142 16.03 -4.34 -16.22
CA ASP A 142 15.95 -3.19 -15.34
C ASP A 142 15.14 -2.08 -16.06
N PRO A 143 14.00 -1.63 -15.50
CA PRO A 143 13.13 -0.60 -16.09
C PRO A 143 13.84 0.73 -16.38
N ASP A 144 14.95 1.01 -15.68
CA ASP A 144 15.72 2.24 -15.82
C ASP A 144 16.94 2.10 -16.75
N THR A 145 17.08 0.95 -17.41
CA THR A 145 18.13 0.71 -18.40
C THR A 145 17.96 1.67 -19.58
N PRO A 146 19.07 2.21 -20.14
CA PRO A 146 19.05 3.03 -21.36
C PRO A 146 18.32 2.39 -22.54
N THR A 147 18.28 1.06 -22.60
CA THR A 147 17.54 0.26 -23.60
C THR A 147 16.05 0.57 -23.60
N LEU A 148 15.40 0.68 -22.43
CA LEU A 148 13.96 0.97 -22.34
C LEU A 148 13.67 2.44 -22.59
N THR A 149 14.57 3.34 -22.20
CA THR A 149 14.48 4.77 -22.53
C THR A 149 14.62 5.01 -24.04
N LEU A 150 15.55 4.30 -24.69
CA LEU A 150 15.70 4.34 -26.15
C LEU A 150 14.47 3.76 -26.84
N TRP A 151 13.89 2.69 -26.29
CA TRP A 151 12.69 2.06 -26.84
C TRP A 151 11.45 2.96 -26.73
N ALA A 152 11.24 3.61 -25.58
CA ALA A 152 10.17 4.60 -25.40
C ALA A 152 10.31 5.77 -26.39
N ARG A 153 11.54 6.23 -26.63
CA ARG A 153 11.84 7.27 -27.64
C ARG A 153 11.52 6.81 -29.06
N ILE A 154 12.01 5.63 -29.46
CA ILE A 154 11.74 5.08 -30.79
C ILE A 154 10.23 4.91 -31.00
N LEU A 155 9.50 4.42 -30.01
CA LEU A 155 8.05 4.25 -30.13
C LEU A 155 7.30 5.58 -30.22
N ALA A 156 7.73 6.61 -29.48
CA ALA A 156 7.18 7.95 -29.59
C ALA A 156 7.38 8.56 -30.99
N ASP A 157 8.52 8.27 -31.64
CA ASP A 157 8.84 8.76 -33.00
C ASP A 157 8.03 8.05 -34.12
N PHE A 158 7.43 6.87 -33.84
CA PHE A 158 6.65 6.10 -34.82
C PHE A 158 5.13 6.37 -34.75
N GLU A 159 4.64 7.04 -33.71
CA GLU A 159 3.22 7.35 -33.51
C GLU A 159 2.86 8.84 -33.80
N GLY A 160 3.81 9.65 -34.26
CA GLY A 160 3.61 11.03 -34.74
C GLY A 160 3.66 11.14 -36.26
#